data_AF-A0AAE1F895-F1
#
_entry.id   AF-A0AAE1F895-F1
#
_cell.length_a   1.000
_cell.length_b   1.000
_cell.length_c   1.000
_cell.angle_alpha   90.00
_cell.angle_beta   90.00
_cell.angle_gamma   90.00
#
_symmetry.space_group_name_H-M   'P 1'
#
loop_
_entity.id
_entity.type
_entity.pdbx_description
1 polymer ?
#
loop_
_entity_poly.entity_id
_entity_poly.type
_entity_poly.pdbx_seq_one_letter_code
_entity_poly.pdbx_strand_id
1 'polypeptide(L)'
;MFTRHRCKGKRCECHHQLLLQSAAEEKESNIKTTTLPPPRGEMIMEKGLLPETRQVLCQHLHAKVCYLNPALADQVTDVLTAGKTNNEIIHLLTTDSLLEEHVDNTIASLSMCNSEVRECLGSAVFQAVAGLEQELCAQVTGMLLELPGSTLTHLLSHPPSLSQAVAKARAEYMAYIKVDHDQAYKNKERLSGSSVENNVLHQNSTEEASHSGPKNWPELEREEETVRERRRKGGKKERDERYLGFWGGGENERGGGQSGEKDRRERQYPCYRTEGEGGGENERGGGRGGGENERGGGRGGGENDIGEVLSMEKESLGETLYYTLASWYPPHLAPRLTGMLLQMDTNHLLRLVADPTLLKEKVQLALQAIDAHHV
;
A
#
# COMPACT_ATOMS: atom_id res chain seq x y z
N MET A 1 21.84 -27.18 -29.58
CA MET A 1 21.21 -26.33 -30.60
C MET A 1 19.70 -26.55 -30.54
N PHE A 2 18.97 -25.66 -29.85
CA PHE A 2 17.49 -25.68 -29.85
C PHE A 2 17.02 -24.29 -30.26
N THR A 3 16.42 -24.22 -31.44
CA THR A 3 15.88 -23.01 -32.07
C THR A 3 14.51 -22.69 -31.46
N ARG A 4 14.41 -21.57 -30.76
CA ARG A 4 13.13 -21.00 -30.30
C ARG A 4 12.46 -20.25 -31.46
N HIS A 5 11.30 -20.74 -31.90
CA HIS A 5 10.43 -20.00 -32.81
C HIS A 5 9.70 -18.88 -32.07
N ARG A 6 9.91 -17.63 -32.51
CA ARG A 6 9.10 -16.45 -32.18
C ARG A 6 7.75 -16.56 -32.90
N CYS A 7 6.65 -16.68 -32.16
CA CYS A 7 5.32 -16.41 -32.70
C CYS A 7 5.01 -14.91 -32.52
N LYS A 8 4.97 -14.17 -33.63
CA LYS A 8 4.53 -12.78 -33.67
C LYS A 8 3.03 -12.74 -33.94
N GLY A 9 2.29 -12.12 -33.01
CA GLY A 9 1.08 -11.32 -33.25
C GLY A 9 -0.02 -11.93 -34.12
N LYS A 10 -1.10 -12.35 -33.46
CA LYS A 10 -2.51 -12.11 -33.83
C LYS A 10 -3.40 -12.61 -32.68
N ARG A 11 -4.45 -11.86 -32.35
CA ARG A 11 -5.40 -12.12 -31.28
C ARG A 11 -6.00 -13.52 -31.43
N CYS A 12 -5.93 -14.34 -30.39
CA CYS A 12 -6.61 -15.64 -30.35
C CYS A 12 -8.03 -15.45 -29.79
N GLU A 13 -9.00 -15.24 -30.68
CA GLU A 13 -10.44 -15.41 -30.42
C GLU A 13 -10.83 -16.90 -30.52
N CYS A 14 -10.23 -17.78 -29.72
CA CYS A 14 -10.43 -19.23 -29.88
C CYS A 14 -10.73 -20.00 -28.58
N HIS A 15 -11.28 -19.36 -27.55
CA HIS A 15 -11.65 -20.09 -26.32
C HIS A 15 -13.10 -19.92 -25.86
N HIS A 16 -13.97 -19.30 -26.67
CA HIS A 16 -15.38 -19.07 -26.29
C HIS A 16 -16.41 -19.86 -27.11
N GLN A 17 -15.99 -20.92 -27.83
CA GLN A 17 -16.88 -21.67 -28.73
C GLN A 17 -16.90 -23.19 -28.50
N LEU A 18 -16.51 -23.63 -27.29
CA LEU A 18 -16.50 -25.05 -26.92
C LEU A 18 -17.32 -25.38 -25.66
N LEU A 19 -18.14 -24.45 -25.16
CA LEU A 19 -19.03 -24.67 -24.00
C LEU A 19 -20.53 -24.48 -24.29
N LEU A 20 -20.92 -24.29 -25.56
CA LEU A 20 -22.30 -23.99 -25.96
C LEU A 20 -22.95 -25.06 -26.88
N GLN A 21 -22.43 -26.29 -26.90
CA GLN A 21 -22.99 -27.39 -27.71
C GLN A 21 -23.18 -28.72 -26.95
N SER A 22 -23.40 -28.69 -25.63
CA SER A 22 -23.65 -29.92 -24.84
C SER A 22 -24.95 -29.92 -24.03
N ALA A 23 -25.88 -29.01 -24.32
CA ALA A 23 -27.15 -28.91 -23.59
C ALA A 23 -28.40 -28.93 -24.51
N ALA A 24 -28.30 -29.55 -25.68
CA ALA A 24 -29.43 -29.74 -26.57
C ALA A 24 -29.32 -31.12 -27.23
N GLU A 25 -29.81 -32.15 -26.53
CA GLU A 25 -30.34 -33.42 -27.05
C GLU A 25 -30.31 -34.45 -25.92
N GLU A 26 -31.44 -34.60 -25.22
CA GLU A 26 -32.03 -35.91 -24.91
C GLU A 26 -33.23 -35.76 -23.95
N LYS A 27 -34.30 -36.49 -24.29
CA LYS A 27 -35.50 -36.83 -23.49
C LYS A 27 -36.76 -35.99 -23.72
N GLU A 28 -37.25 -36.06 -24.95
CA GLU A 28 -38.67 -36.34 -25.17
C GLU A 28 -38.88 -37.87 -25.21
N SER A 29 -39.55 -38.41 -24.21
CA SER A 29 -40.53 -39.50 -24.32
C SER A 29 -40.87 -40.06 -22.94
N ASN A 30 -42.10 -40.56 -22.83
CA ASN A 30 -42.65 -41.37 -21.74
C ASN A 30 -43.56 -40.63 -20.75
N ILE A 31 -44.71 -40.19 -21.27
CA ILE A 31 -45.94 -40.06 -20.49
C ILE A 31 -46.37 -41.48 -20.08
N LYS A 32 -46.10 -41.84 -18.82
CA LYS A 32 -46.73 -42.99 -18.17
C LYS A 32 -47.55 -42.49 -16.98
N THR A 33 -48.85 -42.65 -17.15
CA THR A 33 -49.89 -42.60 -16.13
C THR A 33 -49.47 -43.38 -14.88
N THR A 34 -49.26 -42.72 -13.75
CA THR A 34 -49.05 -43.38 -12.45
C THR A 34 -49.66 -42.52 -11.34
N THR A 35 -50.84 -42.98 -10.91
CA THR A 35 -51.28 -43.17 -9.53
C THR A 35 -50.92 -42.08 -8.50
N LEU A 36 -51.97 -41.43 -7.99
CA LEU A 36 -51.97 -40.51 -6.85
C LEU A 36 -51.19 -41.08 -5.64
N PRO A 37 -50.22 -40.32 -5.09
CA PRO A 37 -49.57 -40.69 -3.84
C PRO A 37 -50.51 -40.44 -2.64
N PRO A 38 -50.42 -41.26 -1.56
CA PRO A 38 -51.19 -41.06 -0.34
C PRO A 38 -50.80 -39.74 0.37
N PRO A 39 -51.69 -39.18 1.22
CA PRO A 39 -51.43 -37.94 1.94
C PRO A 39 -50.21 -38.10 2.84
N ARG A 40 -49.12 -37.44 2.46
CA ARG A 40 -47.89 -37.37 3.25
C ARG A 40 -48.21 -36.61 4.53
N GLY A 41 -47.95 -37.26 5.66
CA GLY A 41 -47.92 -36.60 6.96
C GLY A 41 -47.06 -35.34 6.91
N GLU A 42 -47.48 -34.34 7.67
CA GLU A 42 -46.85 -33.04 7.81
C GLU A 42 -45.37 -33.19 8.15
N MET A 43 -44.54 -33.21 7.11
CA MET A 43 -43.15 -32.81 7.24
C MET A 43 -43.20 -31.32 7.55
N ILE A 44 -42.84 -30.98 8.78
CA ILE A 44 -42.44 -29.63 9.16
C ILE A 44 -41.22 -29.33 8.28
N MET A 45 -41.47 -28.83 7.07
CA MET A 45 -40.47 -28.03 6.36
C MET A 45 -40.30 -26.83 7.26
N GLU A 46 -39.24 -26.88 8.07
CA GLU A 46 -38.63 -25.69 8.64
C GLU A 46 -38.59 -24.69 7.50
N LYS A 47 -39.46 -23.68 7.59
CA LYS A 47 -39.67 -22.71 6.54
C LYS A 47 -38.37 -21.96 6.43
N GLY A 48 -37.46 -22.48 5.61
CA GLY A 48 -36.35 -21.73 5.06
C GLY A 48 -37.02 -20.56 4.39
N LEU A 49 -37.05 -19.44 5.13
CA LEU A 49 -37.54 -18.17 4.64
C LEU A 49 -36.82 -17.97 3.31
N LEU A 50 -37.60 -17.95 2.22
CA LEU A 50 -37.07 -17.60 0.91
C LEU A 50 -36.20 -16.35 1.11
N PRO A 51 -34.95 -16.35 0.63
CA PRO A 51 -34.05 -15.23 0.87
C PRO A 51 -34.77 -13.96 0.47
N GLU A 52 -34.79 -12.98 1.38
CA GLU A 52 -35.45 -11.72 1.11
C GLU A 52 -34.93 -11.19 -0.22
N THR A 53 -35.83 -10.74 -1.10
CA THR A 53 -35.48 -10.28 -2.44
C THR A 53 -34.32 -9.28 -2.41
N ARG A 54 -34.22 -8.48 -1.35
CA ARG A 54 -33.12 -7.55 -1.11
C ARG A 54 -31.76 -8.24 -0.98
N GLN A 55 -31.67 -9.35 -0.24
CA GLN A 55 -30.40 -10.07 -0.03
C GLN A 55 -29.85 -10.61 -1.35
N VAL A 56 -30.71 -11.20 -2.18
CA VAL A 56 -30.32 -11.72 -3.50
C VAL A 56 -29.84 -10.58 -4.40
N LEU A 57 -30.51 -9.43 -4.38
CA LEU A 57 -30.08 -8.25 -5.13
C LEU A 57 -28.74 -7.71 -4.65
N CYS A 58 -28.50 -7.66 -3.33
CA CYS A 58 -27.22 -7.20 -2.77
C CYS A 58 -26.07 -8.16 -3.16
N GLN A 59 -26.30 -9.48 -3.12
CA GLN A 59 -25.32 -10.46 -3.57
C GLN A 59 -25.01 -10.34 -5.07
N HIS A 60 -26.02 -10.11 -5.90
CA HIS A 60 -25.81 -9.91 -7.34
C HIS A 60 -25.05 -8.60 -7.62
N LEU A 61 -25.37 -7.53 -6.89
CA LEU A 61 -24.65 -6.27 -6.97
C LEU A 61 -23.20 -6.43 -6.53
N HIS A 62 -22.96 -7.10 -5.40
CA HIS A 62 -21.62 -7.41 -4.91
C HIS A 62 -20.80 -8.16 -5.94
N ALA A 63 -21.36 -9.21 -6.56
CA ALA A 63 -20.67 -9.98 -7.58
C ALA A 63 -20.26 -9.11 -8.78
N LYS A 64 -21.13 -8.19 -9.23
CA LYS A 64 -20.81 -7.24 -10.29
C LYS A 64 -19.74 -6.22 -9.86
N VAL A 65 -19.86 -5.64 -8.67
CA VAL A 65 -18.87 -4.69 -8.14
C VAL A 65 -17.51 -5.37 -7.95
N CYS A 66 -17.47 -6.62 -7.49
CA CYS A 66 -16.26 -7.41 -7.33
C CYS A 66 -15.53 -7.66 -8.65
N TYR A 67 -16.28 -7.81 -9.76
CA TYR A 67 -15.68 -7.89 -11.09
C TYR A 67 -15.01 -6.58 -11.53
N LEU A 68 -15.59 -5.43 -11.15
CA LEU A 68 -15.05 -4.10 -11.47
C LEU A 68 -13.87 -3.71 -10.55
N ASN A 69 -14.02 -3.96 -9.26
CA ASN A 69 -13.04 -3.62 -8.24
C ASN A 69 -13.08 -4.63 -7.07
N PRO A 70 -12.26 -5.69 -7.12
CA PRO A 70 -12.28 -6.74 -6.10
C PRO A 70 -11.77 -6.27 -4.73
N ALA A 71 -10.89 -5.25 -4.69
CA ALA A 71 -10.27 -4.80 -3.44
C ALA A 71 -11.24 -4.05 -2.53
N LEU A 72 -12.23 -3.35 -3.11
CA LEU A 72 -13.18 -2.51 -2.37
C LEU A 72 -14.62 -3.01 -2.51
N ALA A 73 -14.82 -4.24 -2.96
CA ALA A 73 -16.13 -4.76 -3.35
C ALA A 73 -17.16 -4.68 -2.21
N ASP A 74 -16.75 -5.09 -1.00
CA ASP A 74 -17.62 -5.07 0.18
C ASP A 74 -18.05 -3.64 0.54
N GLN A 75 -17.07 -2.75 0.71
CA GLN A 75 -17.30 -1.36 1.14
C GLN A 75 -18.11 -0.56 0.12
N VAL A 76 -17.83 -0.73 -1.18
CA VAL A 76 -18.58 -0.06 -2.24
C VAL A 76 -20.00 -0.61 -2.31
N THR A 77 -20.19 -1.92 -2.15
CA THR A 77 -21.54 -2.51 -2.15
C THR A 77 -22.36 -2.04 -0.95
N ASP A 78 -21.76 -1.96 0.24
CA ASP A 78 -22.43 -1.48 1.44
C ASP A 78 -22.90 -0.03 1.26
N VAL A 79 -22.05 0.85 0.73
CA VAL A 79 -22.41 2.24 0.45
C VAL A 79 -23.47 2.35 -0.65
N LEU A 80 -23.37 1.56 -1.72
CA LEU A 80 -24.35 1.59 -2.81
C LEU A 80 -25.72 1.05 -2.40
N THR A 81 -25.77 0.09 -1.46
CA THR A 81 -27.02 -0.49 -0.97
C THR A 81 -27.61 0.29 0.20
N ALA A 82 -26.79 1.04 0.95
CA ALA A 82 -27.23 1.94 1.99
C ALA A 82 -28.17 3.02 1.42
N GLY A 83 -29.43 3.00 1.86
CA GLY A 83 -30.43 3.99 1.46
C GLY A 83 -31.13 3.74 0.11
N LYS A 84 -30.73 2.74 -0.69
CA LYS A 84 -31.42 2.40 -1.94
C LYS A 84 -32.55 1.38 -1.73
N THR A 85 -33.63 1.59 -2.47
CA THR A 85 -34.76 0.67 -2.61
C THR A 85 -34.41 -0.48 -3.56
N ASN A 86 -35.15 -1.58 -3.49
CA ASN A 86 -34.91 -2.75 -4.35
C ASN A 86 -35.03 -2.40 -5.85
N ASN A 87 -35.94 -1.48 -6.22
CA ASN A 87 -36.11 -1.05 -7.62
C ASN A 87 -34.91 -0.26 -8.14
N GLU A 88 -34.30 0.58 -7.30
CA GLU A 88 -33.09 1.32 -7.67
C GLU A 88 -31.89 0.39 -7.81
N ILE A 89 -31.77 -0.64 -6.95
CA ILE A 89 -30.74 -1.67 -7.07
C ILE A 89 -30.94 -2.46 -8.38
N ILE A 90 -32.18 -2.84 -8.71
CA ILE A 90 -32.49 -3.51 -10.00
C ILE A 90 -32.11 -2.60 -11.18
N HIS A 91 -32.41 -1.30 -11.11
CA HIS A 91 -32.05 -0.34 -12.17
C HIS A 91 -30.53 -0.23 -12.35
N LEU A 92 -29.76 -0.19 -11.25
CA LEU A 92 -28.29 -0.23 -11.28
C LEU A 92 -27.77 -1.52 -11.89
N LEU A 93 -28.36 -2.67 -11.53
CA LEU A 93 -27.95 -3.97 -12.07
C LEU A 93 -28.25 -4.15 -13.56
N THR A 94 -29.29 -3.46 -14.06
CA THR A 94 -29.74 -3.52 -15.45
C THR A 94 -28.83 -2.72 -16.39
N THR A 95 -28.22 -1.63 -15.92
CA THR A 95 -27.43 -0.71 -16.75
C THR A 95 -25.97 -0.69 -16.30
N ASP A 96 -25.11 -1.45 -16.98
CA ASP A 96 -23.70 -1.60 -16.59
C ASP A 96 -22.93 -0.26 -16.56
N SER A 97 -23.16 0.63 -17.52
CA SER A 97 -22.49 1.95 -17.54
C SER A 97 -22.88 2.83 -16.34
N LEU A 98 -24.13 2.74 -15.89
CA LEU A 98 -24.61 3.47 -14.72
C LEU A 98 -23.96 2.92 -13.43
N LEU A 99 -23.78 1.59 -13.38
CA LEU A 99 -23.12 0.93 -12.26
C LEU A 99 -21.65 1.33 -12.18
N GLU A 100 -20.93 1.31 -13.31
CA GLU A 100 -19.53 1.76 -13.39
C GLU A 100 -19.37 3.20 -12.90
N GLU A 101 -20.20 4.13 -13.39
CA GLU A 101 -20.20 5.53 -12.95
C GLU A 101 -20.45 5.67 -11.44
N HIS A 102 -21.43 4.92 -10.90
CA HIS A 102 -21.73 4.95 -9.47
C HIS A 102 -20.61 4.36 -8.62
N VAL A 103 -19.96 3.29 -9.09
CA VAL A 103 -18.81 2.68 -8.41
C VAL A 103 -17.65 3.68 -8.36
N ASP A 104 -17.34 4.34 -9.48
CA ASP A 104 -16.27 5.35 -9.55
C ASP A 104 -16.54 6.55 -8.63
N ASN A 105 -17.78 7.05 -8.63
CA ASN A 105 -18.19 8.15 -7.76
C ASN A 105 -18.13 7.76 -6.27
N THR A 106 -18.52 6.52 -5.95
CA THR A 106 -18.49 5.99 -4.58
C THR A 106 -17.04 5.83 -4.11
N ILE A 107 -16.16 5.30 -4.95
CA ILE A 107 -14.72 5.17 -4.66
C ILE A 107 -14.08 6.54 -4.46
N ALA A 108 -14.39 7.52 -5.31
CA ALA A 108 -13.88 8.88 -5.16
C ALA A 108 -14.31 9.48 -3.80
N SER A 109 -15.57 9.28 -3.42
CA SER A 109 -16.11 9.75 -2.14
C SER A 109 -15.48 9.02 -0.94
N LEU A 110 -15.37 7.69 -1.00
CA LEU A 110 -14.77 6.86 0.03
C LEU A 110 -13.27 7.17 0.23
N SER A 111 -12.55 7.39 -0.86
CA SER A 111 -11.12 7.72 -0.82
C SER A 111 -10.82 9.04 -0.10
N MET A 112 -11.79 9.95 -0.02
CA MET A 112 -11.64 11.23 0.68
C MET A 112 -11.93 11.11 2.18
N CYS A 113 -12.86 10.22 2.56
CA CYS A 113 -13.38 10.14 3.92
C CYS A 113 -12.85 8.95 4.73
N ASN A 114 -12.36 7.90 4.06
CA ASN A 114 -11.97 6.65 4.72
C ASN A 114 -10.48 6.34 4.51
N SER A 115 -9.72 6.42 5.60
CA SER A 115 -8.29 6.10 5.61
C SER A 115 -8.00 4.62 5.34
N GLU A 116 -8.91 3.71 5.68
CA GLU A 116 -8.75 2.27 5.50
C GLU A 116 -8.82 1.89 4.02
N VAL A 117 -9.79 2.48 3.29
CA VAL A 117 -9.91 2.31 1.83
C VAL A 117 -8.62 2.71 1.13
N ARG A 118 -8.03 3.83 1.55
CA ARG A 118 -6.78 4.33 0.97
C ARG A 118 -5.60 3.40 1.26
N GLU A 119 -5.55 2.80 2.44
CA GLU A 119 -4.54 1.81 2.77
C GLU A 119 -4.70 0.52 1.96
N CYS A 120 -5.93 0.01 1.79
CA CYS A 120 -6.18 -1.16 0.94
C CYS A 120 -5.71 -0.91 -0.49
N LEU A 121 -5.99 0.27 -1.04
CA LEU A 121 -5.44 0.71 -2.33
C LEU A 121 -3.92 0.80 -2.29
N GLY A 122 -3.35 1.35 -1.22
CA GLY A 122 -1.90 1.39 -0.98
C GLY A 122 -1.23 0.03 -1.07
N SER A 123 -1.78 -0.96 -0.38
CA SER A 123 -1.28 -2.34 -0.41
C SER A 123 -1.39 -2.97 -1.80
N ALA A 124 -2.52 -2.79 -2.48
CA ALA A 124 -2.73 -3.32 -3.83
C ALA A 124 -1.76 -2.69 -4.85
N VAL A 125 -1.58 -1.37 -4.81
CA VAL A 125 -0.64 -0.64 -5.67
C VAL A 125 0.79 -1.08 -5.37
N PHE A 126 1.18 -1.17 -4.09
CA PHE A 126 2.52 -1.62 -3.71
C PHE A 126 2.83 -3.01 -4.27
N GLN A 127 1.92 -3.96 -4.12
CA GLN A 127 2.13 -5.33 -4.62
C GLN A 127 2.25 -5.37 -6.14
N ALA A 128 1.43 -4.58 -6.85
CA ALA A 128 1.49 -4.49 -8.31
C ALA A 128 2.78 -3.80 -8.80
N VAL A 129 3.23 -2.73 -8.12
CA VAL A 129 4.47 -2.01 -8.42
C VAL A 129 5.70 -2.86 -8.10
N ALA A 130 5.68 -3.64 -7.01
CA ALA A 130 6.78 -4.52 -6.63
C ALA A 130 7.12 -5.56 -7.70
N GLY A 131 6.11 -5.99 -8.48
CA GLY A 131 6.32 -6.87 -9.63
C GLY A 131 6.95 -6.19 -10.86
N LEU A 132 6.95 -4.85 -10.91
CA LEU A 132 7.47 -4.05 -12.02
C LEU A 132 8.82 -3.38 -11.70
N GLU A 133 8.98 -2.88 -10.47
CA GLU A 133 10.15 -2.11 -10.03
C GLU A 133 10.50 -2.43 -8.56
N GLN A 134 11.47 -3.34 -8.34
CA GLN A 134 11.79 -3.82 -7.00
C GLN A 134 12.63 -2.82 -6.18
N GLU A 135 13.56 -2.11 -6.82
CA GLU A 135 14.53 -1.24 -6.12
C GLU A 135 13.90 0.02 -5.53
N LEU A 136 12.90 0.59 -6.22
CA LEU A 136 12.27 1.87 -5.87
C LEU A 136 10.80 1.71 -5.53
N CYS A 137 10.37 0.48 -5.22
CA CYS A 137 8.96 0.15 -5.06
C CYS A 137 8.26 1.09 -4.07
N ALA A 138 8.86 1.30 -2.90
CA ALA A 138 8.28 2.14 -1.85
C ALA A 138 8.12 3.60 -2.28
N GLN A 139 9.15 4.18 -2.90
CA GLN A 139 9.14 5.59 -3.31
C GLN A 139 8.21 5.83 -4.50
N VAL A 140 8.24 4.94 -5.49
CA VAL A 140 7.32 5.01 -6.64
C VAL A 140 5.88 4.82 -6.18
N THR A 141 5.62 3.88 -5.28
CA THR A 141 4.29 3.68 -4.69
C THR A 141 3.83 4.93 -3.94
N GLY A 142 4.69 5.54 -3.12
CA GLY A 142 4.40 6.80 -2.45
C GLY A 142 4.00 7.91 -3.42
N MET A 143 4.74 8.07 -4.51
CA MET A 143 4.41 9.06 -5.56
C MET A 143 3.08 8.77 -6.25
N LEU A 144 2.75 7.49 -6.49
CA LEU A 144 1.47 7.11 -7.09
C LEU A 144 0.30 7.31 -6.13
N LEU A 145 0.49 7.10 -4.82
CA LEU A 145 -0.57 7.28 -3.81
C LEU A 145 -0.99 8.74 -3.59
N GLU A 146 -0.24 9.70 -4.13
CA GLU A 146 -0.65 11.09 -4.23
C GLU A 146 -1.75 11.32 -5.29
N LEU A 147 -1.99 10.36 -6.18
CA LEU A 147 -3.07 10.43 -7.18
C LEU A 147 -4.46 10.20 -6.55
N PRO A 148 -5.54 10.72 -7.16
CA PRO A 148 -6.90 10.42 -6.72
C PRO A 148 -7.21 8.92 -6.72
N GLY A 149 -8.00 8.45 -5.75
CA GLY A 149 -8.36 7.04 -5.60
C GLY A 149 -8.96 6.40 -6.87
N SER A 150 -9.77 7.13 -7.63
CA SER A 150 -10.32 6.66 -8.92
C SER A 150 -9.25 6.44 -9.99
N THR A 151 -8.18 7.24 -9.98
CA THR A 151 -7.05 7.03 -10.89
C THR A 151 -6.28 5.78 -10.50
N LEU A 152 -6.09 5.55 -9.19
CA LEU A 152 -5.42 4.36 -8.68
C LEU A 152 -6.18 3.08 -9.03
N THR A 153 -7.50 3.05 -8.88
CA THR A 153 -8.31 1.89 -9.27
C THR A 153 -8.25 1.64 -10.77
N HIS A 154 -8.32 2.69 -11.60
CA HIS A 154 -8.15 2.56 -13.04
C HIS A 154 -6.77 1.97 -13.40
N LEU A 155 -5.70 2.41 -12.73
CA LEU A 155 -4.35 1.88 -12.94
C LEU A 155 -4.26 0.40 -12.55
N LEU A 156 -4.87 -0.01 -11.44
CA LEU A 156 -4.89 -1.41 -10.99
C LEU A 156 -5.67 -2.32 -11.96
N SER A 157 -6.75 -1.82 -12.55
CA SER A 157 -7.53 -2.57 -13.54
C SER A 157 -6.83 -2.69 -14.90
N HIS A 158 -5.87 -1.81 -15.20
CA HIS A 158 -5.18 -1.74 -16.50
C HIS A 158 -3.65 -1.82 -16.35
N PRO A 159 -3.06 -3.03 -16.36
CA PRO A 159 -1.61 -3.23 -16.18
C PRO A 159 -0.69 -2.41 -17.10
N PRO A 160 -1.00 -2.17 -18.39
CA PRO A 160 -0.18 -1.32 -19.25
C PRO A 160 -0.15 0.14 -18.78
N SER A 161 -1.28 0.67 -18.30
CA SER A 161 -1.38 2.03 -17.76
C SER A 161 -0.57 2.15 -16.47
N LEU A 162 -0.63 1.14 -15.59
CA LEU A 162 0.20 1.08 -14.39
C LEU A 162 1.69 1.07 -14.73
N SER A 163 2.12 0.23 -15.69
CA SER A 163 3.52 0.18 -16.13
C SER A 163 4.02 1.52 -16.66
N GLN A 164 3.20 2.23 -17.44
CA GLN A 164 3.53 3.57 -17.92
C GLN A 164 3.63 4.59 -16.77
N ALA A 165 2.71 4.55 -15.81
CA ALA A 165 2.73 5.42 -14.65
C ALA A 165 3.97 5.18 -13.77
N VAL A 166 4.32 3.91 -13.52
CA VAL A 166 5.55 3.50 -12.81
C VAL A 166 6.80 3.99 -13.52
N ALA A 167 6.89 3.81 -14.84
CA ALA A 167 8.04 4.29 -15.62
C ALA A 167 8.20 5.82 -15.54
N LYS A 168 7.08 6.55 -15.55
CA LYS A 168 7.07 8.02 -15.40
C LYS A 168 7.51 8.45 -14.00
N ALA A 169 6.90 7.89 -12.96
CA ALA A 169 7.24 8.19 -11.56
C ALA A 169 8.70 7.86 -11.24
N ARG A 170 9.22 6.73 -11.73
CA ARG A 170 10.64 6.37 -11.63
C ARG A 170 11.55 7.39 -12.29
N ALA A 171 11.21 7.84 -13.51
CA ALA A 171 12.02 8.83 -14.22
C ALA A 171 12.07 10.17 -13.47
N GLU A 172 10.94 10.60 -12.89
CA GLU A 172 10.85 11.79 -12.06
C GLU A 172 11.67 11.66 -10.76
N TYR A 173 11.56 10.52 -10.07
CA TYR A 173 12.35 10.25 -8.86
C TYR A 173 13.87 10.24 -9.12
N MET A 174 14.29 9.64 -10.24
CA MET A 174 15.70 9.64 -10.65
C MET A 174 16.21 11.03 -11.06
N ALA A 175 15.35 11.86 -11.64
CA ALA A 175 15.70 13.24 -11.93
C ALA A 175 15.87 14.06 -10.63
N TYR A 176 14.99 13.83 -9.65
CA TYR A 176 15.06 14.47 -8.33
C TYR A 176 16.38 14.17 -7.62
N ILE A 177 16.78 12.89 -7.52
CA ILE A 177 18.04 12.50 -6.86
C ILE A 177 19.27 13.13 -7.52
N LYS A 178 19.30 13.22 -8.84
CA LYS A 178 20.44 13.81 -9.57
C LYS A 178 20.63 15.29 -9.23
N VAL A 179 19.52 16.04 -9.10
CA VAL A 179 19.56 17.45 -8.73
C VAL A 179 20.16 17.63 -7.34
N ASP A 180 19.76 16.81 -6.37
CA ASP A 180 20.28 16.88 -5.00
C ASP A 180 21.79 16.58 -4.94
N HIS A 181 22.26 15.59 -5.71
CA HIS A 181 23.69 15.26 -5.74
C HIS A 181 24.53 16.36 -6.41
N ASP A 182 24.05 16.93 -7.51
CA ASP A 182 24.73 18.04 -8.20
C ASP A 182 24.76 19.32 -7.34
N GLN A 183 23.67 19.59 -6.60
CA GLN A 183 23.57 20.74 -5.71
C GLN A 183 24.48 20.59 -4.48
N ALA A 184 24.57 19.38 -3.92
CA ALA A 184 25.50 19.08 -2.84
C ALA A 184 26.96 19.25 -3.27
N TYR A 185 27.32 18.83 -4.49
CA TYR A 185 28.67 19.00 -5.03
C TYR A 185 29.05 20.49 -5.19
N LYS A 186 28.15 21.31 -5.77
CA LYS A 186 28.37 22.75 -5.94
C LYS A 186 28.48 23.50 -4.60
N ASN A 187 27.70 23.11 -3.60
CA ASN A 187 27.79 23.70 -2.27
C ASN A 187 29.14 23.37 -1.59
N LYS A 188 29.66 22.16 -1.80
CA LYS A 188 30.98 21.76 -1.28
C LYS A 188 32.12 22.56 -1.92
N GLU A 189 32.07 22.82 -3.23
CA GLU A 189 33.06 23.67 -3.93
C GLU A 189 33.06 25.11 -3.41
N ARG A 190 31.88 25.69 -3.14
CA ARG A 190 31.77 27.05 -2.56
C ARG A 190 32.36 27.13 -1.14
N LEU A 191 32.18 26.07 -0.34
CA LEU A 191 32.73 26.01 1.02
C LEU A 191 34.26 25.77 1.01
N SER A 192 34.78 24.99 0.05
CA SER A 192 36.24 24.78 -0.08
C SER A 192 36.98 25.95 -0.74
N GLY A 193 36.30 26.78 -1.54
CA GLY A 193 36.90 27.91 -2.25
C GLY A 193 37.09 29.18 -1.43
N SER A 194 36.54 29.27 -0.22
CA SER A 194 36.51 30.51 0.59
C SER A 194 37.79 30.79 1.41
N SER A 195 38.87 30.01 1.27
CA SER A 195 39.99 30.06 2.25
C SER A 195 41.38 30.42 1.71
N VAL A 196 41.57 30.84 0.45
CA VAL A 196 42.95 31.09 -0.07
C VAL A 196 43.20 32.46 -0.72
N GLU A 197 42.20 33.30 -0.95
CA GLU A 197 42.45 34.66 -1.48
C GLU A 197 42.54 35.71 -0.35
N ASN A 198 43.57 35.58 0.50
CA ASN A 198 44.11 36.68 1.29
C ASN A 198 45.56 36.37 1.73
N ASN A 199 46.46 36.17 0.75
CA ASN A 199 47.87 36.54 0.94
C ASN A 199 48.57 36.74 -0.41
N VAL A 200 48.14 37.76 -1.17
CA VAL A 200 48.99 38.35 -2.22
C VAL A 200 49.89 39.36 -1.52
N LEU A 201 51.03 38.89 -1.00
CA LEU A 201 52.21 39.73 -0.89
C LEU A 201 53.08 39.47 -2.12
N HIS A 202 53.39 40.56 -2.82
CA HIS A 202 54.37 40.67 -3.88
C HIS A 202 55.57 39.73 -3.71
N GLN A 203 55.97 39.09 -4.81
CA GLN A 203 57.29 39.33 -5.40
C GLN A 203 57.42 38.72 -6.81
N ASN A 204 58.04 39.52 -7.67
CA ASN A 204 58.48 39.23 -9.02
C ASN A 204 59.30 37.95 -9.10
N SER A 205 59.25 37.23 -10.24
CA SER A 205 60.43 37.07 -11.13
C SER A 205 60.07 36.26 -12.37
N THR A 206 60.57 36.79 -13.48
CA THR A 206 60.82 36.17 -14.78
C THR A 206 61.61 34.88 -14.67
N GLU A 207 61.29 33.85 -15.46
CA GLU A 207 62.27 33.06 -16.23
C GLU A 207 61.63 32.03 -17.15
N GLU A 208 62.39 31.73 -18.20
CA GLU A 208 62.06 31.00 -19.41
C GLU A 208 62.08 29.47 -19.26
N ALA A 209 61.58 28.83 -20.33
CA ALA A 209 62.10 27.62 -20.95
C ALA A 209 61.64 26.22 -20.47
N SER A 210 60.80 25.62 -21.33
CA SER A 210 61.06 24.38 -22.08
C SER A 210 60.83 22.99 -21.44
N HIS A 211 60.44 22.05 -22.33
CA HIS A 211 60.32 20.59 -22.19
C HIS A 211 59.04 20.05 -21.51
N SER A 212 58.38 18.95 -21.90
CA SER A 212 58.31 18.13 -23.13
C SER A 212 57.27 17.01 -22.88
N GLY A 213 56.18 16.96 -23.66
CA GLY A 213 55.34 15.77 -23.96
C GLY A 213 54.35 15.23 -22.89
N PRO A 214 53.43 14.29 -23.24
CA PRO A 214 52.97 13.87 -24.57
C PRO A 214 51.49 14.20 -24.85
N LYS A 215 51.20 14.40 -26.13
CA LYS A 215 49.87 14.55 -26.74
C LYS A 215 49.33 13.16 -27.10
N ASN A 216 48.14 12.80 -26.62
CA ASN A 216 47.08 12.21 -27.44
C ASN A 216 45.82 11.99 -26.59
N TRP A 217 44.82 12.86 -26.72
CA TRP A 217 43.40 12.49 -26.56
C TRP A 217 42.46 13.59 -27.12
N PRO A 218 42.23 13.69 -28.46
CA PRO A 218 41.15 14.56 -28.92
C PRO A 218 40.31 13.93 -30.04
N GLU A 219 39.32 13.12 -29.67
CA GLU A 219 38.24 12.77 -30.62
C GLU A 219 36.84 12.64 -29.99
N LEU A 220 36.69 12.71 -28.65
CA LEU A 220 35.36 12.67 -28.00
C LEU A 220 34.79 14.04 -27.58
N GLU A 221 35.62 15.08 -27.43
CA GLU A 221 35.11 16.40 -26.98
C GLU A 221 34.47 17.24 -28.11
N ARG A 222 34.66 16.85 -29.37
CA ARG A 222 34.13 17.61 -30.52
C ARG A 222 32.67 17.29 -30.84
N GLU A 223 32.11 16.20 -30.30
CA GLU A 223 30.68 15.87 -30.45
C GLU A 223 29.79 16.50 -29.36
N GLU A 224 30.28 16.65 -28.13
CA GLU A 224 29.47 17.23 -27.04
C GLU A 224 29.23 18.74 -27.19
N GLU A 225 30.14 19.46 -27.85
CA GLU A 225 29.99 20.91 -28.06
C GLU A 225 28.90 21.23 -29.09
N THR A 226 28.69 20.36 -30.08
CA THR A 226 27.62 20.53 -31.09
C THR A 226 26.21 20.28 -30.54
N VAL A 227 26.06 19.47 -29.48
CA VAL A 227 24.77 19.22 -28.82
C VAL A 227 24.40 20.36 -27.86
N ARG A 228 25.36 20.97 -27.18
CA ARG A 228 25.14 22.16 -26.31
C ARG A 228 24.76 23.40 -27.13
N GLU A 229 25.32 23.58 -28.33
CA GLU A 229 24.99 24.69 -29.23
C GLU A 229 23.55 24.61 -29.79
N ARG A 230 23.03 23.39 -30.04
CA ARG A 230 21.63 23.19 -30.50
C ARG A 230 20.58 23.53 -29.43
N ARG A 231 20.90 23.38 -28.14
CA ARG A 231 20.01 23.80 -27.04
C ARG A 231 19.95 25.32 -26.83
N ARG A 232 21.00 26.07 -27.20
CA ARG A 232 21.01 27.54 -27.07
C ARG A 232 20.29 28.28 -28.20
N LYS A 233 20.20 27.68 -29.40
CA LYS A 233 19.59 28.33 -30.58
C LYS A 233 18.13 27.95 -30.86
N GLY A 234 17.55 27.00 -30.10
CA GLY A 234 16.19 26.48 -30.31
C GLY A 234 15.09 27.14 -29.49
N GLY A 235 15.21 28.41 -29.11
CA GLY A 235 14.23 29.12 -28.28
C GLY A 235 13.73 30.41 -28.93
N LYS A 236 12.83 30.30 -29.92
CA LYS A 236 11.80 31.32 -30.23
C LYS A 236 10.93 30.83 -31.39
N LYS A 237 9.80 30.21 -31.07
CA LYS A 237 8.50 30.49 -31.67
C LYS A 237 7.43 29.63 -30.99
N GLU A 238 6.41 30.34 -30.51
CA GLU A 238 5.03 29.89 -30.61
C GLU A 238 4.62 28.74 -29.68
N ARG A 239 4.24 29.09 -28.45
CA ARG A 239 3.13 28.41 -27.78
C ARG A 239 2.22 29.42 -27.11
N ASP A 240 1.05 29.49 -27.73
CA ASP A 240 -0.14 30.19 -27.32
C ASP A 240 -0.60 29.84 -25.91
N GLU A 241 -1.24 30.86 -25.35
CA GLU A 241 -2.22 30.84 -24.28
C GLU A 241 -3.17 29.63 -24.34
N ARG A 242 -2.95 28.67 -23.44
CA ARG A 242 -4.01 27.87 -22.78
C ARG A 242 -3.36 27.04 -21.67
N TYR A 243 -4.04 26.94 -20.54
CA TYR A 243 -3.64 26.25 -19.30
C TYR A 243 -2.91 27.06 -18.24
N LEU A 244 -3.48 28.19 -17.82
CA LEU A 244 -3.40 28.64 -16.42
C LEU A 244 -4.74 29.28 -16.05
N GLY A 245 -5.59 28.54 -15.33
CA GLY A 245 -6.87 29.05 -14.85
C GLY A 245 -7.85 27.97 -14.42
N PHE A 246 -7.55 27.25 -13.34
CA PHE A 246 -8.58 26.66 -12.47
C PHE A 246 -7.92 26.15 -11.18
N TRP A 247 -8.63 26.24 -10.05
CA TRP A 247 -8.22 25.96 -8.66
C TRP A 247 -7.70 27.17 -7.87
N GLY A 248 -8.61 28.10 -7.59
CA GLY A 248 -8.48 29.11 -6.54
C GLY A 248 -9.82 29.79 -6.24
N GLY A 249 -10.26 29.72 -4.96
CA GLY A 249 -11.44 30.39 -4.38
C GLY A 249 -12.60 29.42 -4.14
N GLY A 250 -12.95 29.05 -2.91
CA GLY A 250 -13.68 29.85 -1.89
C GLY A 250 -15.09 29.20 -1.76
N GLU A 251 -15.82 29.11 -0.65
CA GLU A 251 -15.87 29.86 0.61
C GLU A 251 -16.62 29.01 1.68
N ASN A 252 -16.56 29.48 2.93
CA ASN A 252 -17.36 29.16 4.12
C ASN A 252 -18.76 28.54 3.91
N GLU A 253 -19.11 27.55 4.75
CA GLU A 253 -20.38 27.57 5.50
C GLU A 253 -20.25 26.93 6.90
N ARG A 254 -21.08 27.44 7.81
CA ARG A 254 -21.13 27.18 9.26
C ARG A 254 -22.00 25.96 9.59
N GLY A 255 -21.74 25.36 10.75
CA GLY A 255 -22.64 24.46 11.50
C GLY A 255 -21.97 23.11 11.72
N GLY A 256 -21.89 22.51 12.90
CA GLY A 256 -22.65 22.67 14.13
C GLY A 256 -22.92 21.26 14.66
N GLY A 257 -22.18 20.86 15.71
CA GLY A 257 -22.49 19.78 16.65
C GLY A 257 -22.76 18.36 16.12
N GLN A 258 -21.96 17.38 16.55
CA GLN A 258 -22.35 16.38 17.55
C GLN A 258 -21.26 15.31 17.67
N SER A 259 -20.94 15.02 18.93
CA SER A 259 -20.07 13.95 19.40
C SER A 259 -20.76 12.58 19.29
N GLY A 260 -20.06 11.62 18.70
CA GLY A 260 -20.26 10.17 18.83
C GLY A 260 -19.02 9.53 18.18
N GLU A 261 -18.05 8.98 18.92
CA GLU A 261 -18.07 7.74 19.72
C GLU A 261 -18.38 6.49 18.86
N LYS A 262 -17.41 5.54 18.88
CA LYS A 262 -17.33 4.21 18.21
C LYS A 262 -16.78 4.23 16.78
N ASP A 263 -15.91 3.35 16.31
CA ASP A 263 -15.30 2.10 16.79
C ASP A 263 -13.91 2.01 16.11
N ARG A 264 -12.86 1.60 16.83
CA ARG A 264 -11.51 1.41 16.28
C ARG A 264 -11.08 -0.02 16.58
N ARG A 265 -11.12 -0.91 15.57
CA ARG A 265 -10.64 -2.29 15.68
C ARG A 265 -9.50 -2.56 14.70
N GLU A 266 -8.42 -3.06 15.30
CA GLU A 266 -7.57 -4.18 14.85
C GLU A 266 -6.89 -4.06 13.48
N ARG A 267 -5.62 -3.60 13.48
CA ARG A 267 -4.61 -4.01 12.49
C ARG A 267 -3.65 -5.00 13.13
N GLN A 268 -3.73 -6.26 12.72
CA GLN A 268 -2.64 -7.22 12.88
C GLN A 268 -1.77 -7.18 11.61
N TYR A 269 -0.48 -6.85 11.75
CA TYR A 269 0.52 -7.17 10.74
C TYR A 269 1.18 -8.54 11.05
N PRO A 270 1.55 -9.33 10.03
CA PRO A 270 2.14 -10.65 10.21
C PRO A 270 3.62 -10.56 10.59
N CYS A 271 3.97 -11.09 11.77
CA CYS A 271 5.36 -11.31 12.16
C CYS A 271 5.99 -12.44 11.34
N TYR A 272 7.17 -12.15 10.80
CA TYR A 272 8.12 -13.07 10.20
C TYR A 272 8.45 -14.22 11.17
N ARG A 273 7.90 -15.41 10.90
CA ARG A 273 8.26 -16.66 11.57
C ARG A 273 9.48 -17.24 10.89
N THR A 274 10.63 -17.12 11.53
CA THR A 274 11.81 -17.94 11.21
C THR A 274 11.50 -19.38 11.60
N GLU A 275 11.39 -20.27 10.63
CA GLU A 275 11.36 -21.71 10.85
C GLU A 275 12.74 -22.15 11.35
N GLY A 276 12.83 -22.40 12.65
CA GLY A 276 13.93 -23.10 13.29
C GLY A 276 13.53 -24.55 13.49
N GLU A 277 14.23 -25.44 12.79
CA GLU A 277 14.20 -26.89 12.94
C GLU A 277 14.45 -27.30 14.39
N GLY A 278 13.68 -28.26 14.90
CA GLY A 278 13.86 -28.80 16.25
C GLY A 278 13.00 -30.03 16.48
N GLY A 279 13.48 -31.17 15.99
CA GLY A 279 12.90 -32.49 16.26
C GLY A 279 12.95 -32.85 17.74
N GLY A 280 11.94 -33.57 18.19
CA GLY A 280 11.83 -34.08 19.55
C GLY A 280 10.67 -35.06 19.65
N GLU A 281 10.91 -36.28 19.18
CA GLU A 281 10.07 -37.45 19.46
C GLU A 281 9.98 -37.65 20.97
N ASN A 282 8.77 -37.78 21.52
CA ASN A 282 8.60 -38.59 22.72
C ASN A 282 7.21 -39.21 22.79
N GLU A 283 7.27 -40.51 23.00
CA GLU A 283 6.17 -41.45 23.04
C GLU A 283 5.37 -41.39 24.36
N ARG A 284 4.20 -42.03 24.31
CA ARG A 284 3.48 -42.77 25.38
C ARG A 284 2.56 -42.04 26.37
N GLY A 285 1.36 -42.62 26.46
CA GLY A 285 0.42 -42.55 27.59
C GLY A 285 -0.91 -41.93 27.15
N GLY A 286 -2.02 -42.63 26.91
CA GLY A 286 -2.48 -43.87 27.54
C GLY A 286 -3.24 -43.54 28.83
N GLY A 287 -4.47 -43.03 28.73
CA GLY A 287 -5.33 -42.75 29.89
C GLY A 287 -6.81 -42.65 29.54
N ARG A 288 -7.56 -43.72 29.83
CA ARG A 288 -9.03 -43.78 29.86
C ARG A 288 -9.54 -43.32 31.24
N GLY A 289 -10.62 -42.54 31.24
CA GLY A 289 -11.54 -42.26 32.36
C GLY A 289 -12.44 -41.10 31.91
N GLY A 290 -13.77 -41.20 31.76
CA GLY A 290 -14.76 -41.56 32.78
C GLY A 290 -14.77 -40.44 33.84
N GLY A 291 -15.77 -39.61 34.07
CA GLY A 291 -17.15 -39.43 33.64
C GLY A 291 -17.70 -38.26 34.50
N GLU A 292 -18.99 -37.97 34.36
CA GLU A 292 -19.82 -37.16 35.28
C GLU A 292 -19.94 -35.65 35.03
N ASN A 293 -21.11 -35.31 34.46
CA ASN A 293 -22.04 -34.23 34.82
C ASN A 293 -21.51 -33.11 35.74
N GLU A 294 -21.37 -31.90 35.19
CA GLU A 294 -21.81 -30.68 35.89
C GLU A 294 -22.51 -29.73 34.90
N ARG A 295 -23.82 -29.61 35.10
CA ARG A 295 -24.65 -28.59 34.46
C ARG A 295 -24.39 -27.24 35.12
N GLY A 296 -23.83 -26.33 34.33
CA GLY A 296 -24.44 -25.03 34.01
C GLY A 296 -24.67 -24.04 35.14
N GLY A 297 -23.97 -22.90 35.07
CA GLY A 297 -24.38 -21.70 35.82
C GLY A 297 -23.34 -20.59 36.00
N GLY A 298 -22.30 -20.49 35.17
CA GLY A 298 -21.31 -19.42 35.26
C GLY A 298 -21.56 -18.30 34.26
N ARG A 299 -22.21 -17.21 34.69
CA ARG A 299 -22.13 -15.91 34.00
C ARG A 299 -20.69 -15.39 34.13
N GLY A 300 -19.82 -15.72 33.17
CA GLY A 300 -18.51 -15.12 33.01
C GLY A 300 -18.66 -13.73 32.39
N GLY A 301 -18.71 -12.70 33.23
CA GLY A 301 -18.54 -11.31 32.81
C GLY A 301 -17.11 -11.07 32.33
N GLY A 302 -16.98 -10.23 31.30
CA GLY A 302 -15.74 -10.04 30.54
C GLY A 302 -14.65 -9.32 31.32
N GLU A 303 -13.52 -10.00 31.51
CA GLU A 303 -12.26 -9.43 32.00
C GLU A 303 -11.16 -9.43 30.91
N ASN A 304 -11.52 -9.58 29.62
CA ASN A 304 -10.53 -9.70 28.53
C ASN A 304 -10.30 -8.43 27.68
N ASP A 305 -11.03 -7.33 27.88
CA ASP A 305 -10.90 -6.12 27.02
C ASP A 305 -9.85 -5.09 27.47
N ILE A 306 -9.21 -5.26 28.64
CA ILE A 306 -8.22 -4.27 29.15
C ILE A 306 -6.83 -4.48 28.51
N GLY A 307 -6.52 -5.70 28.09
CA GLY A 307 -5.21 -6.04 27.51
C GLY A 307 -4.95 -5.38 26.14
N GLU A 308 -6.00 -5.22 25.33
CA GLU A 308 -5.87 -4.69 23.97
C GLU A 308 -5.62 -3.17 23.96
N VAL A 309 -6.29 -2.43 24.86
CA VAL A 309 -6.12 -0.97 25.00
C VAL A 309 -4.70 -0.61 25.45
N LEU A 310 -4.13 -1.36 26.39
CA LEU A 310 -2.76 -1.13 26.88
C LEU A 310 -1.69 -1.45 25.83
N SER A 311 -1.99 -2.36 24.88
CA SER A 311 -1.08 -2.70 23.78
C SER A 311 -0.91 -1.54 22.80
N MET A 312 -2.01 -0.84 22.46
CA MET A 312 -1.98 0.31 21.55
C MET A 312 -1.17 1.48 22.12
N GLU A 313 -1.26 1.70 23.44
CA GLU A 313 -0.50 2.76 24.11
C GLU A 313 1.01 2.50 24.05
N LYS A 314 1.44 1.25 24.30
CA LYS A 314 2.86 0.88 24.21
C LYS A 314 3.43 1.04 22.80
N GLU A 315 2.65 0.74 21.77
CA GLU A 315 3.09 0.89 20.38
C GLU A 315 3.35 2.36 20.03
N SER A 316 2.42 3.26 20.40
CA SER A 316 2.59 4.71 20.21
C SER A 316 3.78 5.30 20.97
N LEU A 317 4.05 4.79 22.18
CA LEU A 317 5.23 5.15 22.96
C LEU A 317 6.51 4.63 22.31
N GLY A 318 6.48 3.43 21.73
CA GLY A 318 7.59 2.85 20.98
C GLY A 318 8.00 3.70 19.79
N GLU A 319 7.04 4.17 18.99
CA GLU A 319 7.30 5.08 17.87
C GLU A 319 7.92 6.39 18.33
N THR A 320 7.33 7.02 19.35
CA THR A 320 7.83 8.29 19.90
C THR A 320 9.27 8.16 20.41
N LEU A 321 9.57 7.08 21.12
CA LEU A 321 10.92 6.78 21.60
C LEU A 321 11.88 6.51 20.44
N TYR A 322 11.45 5.76 19.43
CA TYR A 322 12.28 5.46 18.26
C TYR A 322 12.74 6.73 17.54
N TYR A 323 11.82 7.65 17.23
CA TYR A 323 12.17 8.91 16.56
C TYR A 323 13.09 9.78 17.41
N THR A 324 12.85 9.84 18.73
CA THR A 324 13.70 10.58 19.66
C THR A 324 15.12 10.01 19.67
N LEU A 325 15.26 8.69 19.76
CA LEU A 325 16.56 8.02 19.77
C LEU A 325 17.28 8.08 18.43
N ALA A 326 16.56 7.95 17.32
CA ALA A 326 17.12 8.08 15.97
C ALA A 326 17.72 9.47 15.70
N SER A 327 17.26 10.50 16.43
CA SER A 327 17.85 11.84 16.37
C SER A 327 19.19 11.97 17.13
N TRP A 328 19.44 11.09 18.10
CA TRP A 328 20.64 11.13 18.97
C TRP A 328 21.68 10.08 18.62
N TYR A 329 21.27 8.94 18.07
CA TYR A 329 22.10 7.76 17.86
C TYR A 329 22.05 7.25 16.42
N PRO A 330 23.06 6.46 15.99
CA PRO A 330 23.09 5.88 14.65
C PRO A 330 21.86 4.98 14.36
N PRO A 331 21.46 4.85 13.08
CA PRO A 331 20.22 4.16 12.70
C PRO A 331 20.20 2.66 13.00
N HIS A 332 21.36 2.01 13.14
CA HIS A 332 21.45 0.59 13.51
C HIS A 332 21.25 0.35 15.02
N LEU A 333 21.43 1.38 15.85
CA LEU A 333 21.39 1.26 17.31
C LEU A 333 20.01 1.65 17.87
N ALA A 334 19.34 2.62 17.24
CA ALA A 334 18.04 3.12 17.66
C ALA A 334 16.95 2.04 17.78
N PRO A 335 16.76 1.10 16.82
CA PRO A 335 15.76 0.03 16.95
C PRO A 335 16.04 -0.88 18.15
N ARG A 336 17.31 -1.21 18.38
CA ARG A 336 17.74 -2.12 19.45
C ARG A 336 17.55 -1.49 20.84
N LEU A 337 17.92 -0.22 20.99
CA LEU A 337 17.68 0.54 22.21
C LEU A 337 16.19 0.69 22.49
N THR A 338 15.39 1.00 21.47
CA THR A 338 13.92 1.11 21.60
C THR A 338 13.32 -0.21 22.07
N GLY A 339 13.73 -1.33 21.47
CA GLY A 339 13.29 -2.66 21.86
C GLY A 339 13.64 -3.02 23.31
N MET A 340 14.82 -2.62 23.79
CA MET A 340 15.22 -2.83 25.20
C MET A 340 14.40 -1.97 26.17
N LEU A 341 14.14 -0.70 25.84
CA LEU A 341 13.32 0.18 26.67
C LEU A 341 11.87 -0.28 26.74
N LEU A 342 11.30 -0.78 25.64
CA LEU A 342 9.91 -1.27 25.58
C LEU A 342 9.62 -2.47 26.48
N GLN A 343 10.65 -3.16 26.99
CA GLN A 343 10.50 -4.20 28.00
C GLN A 343 10.12 -3.65 29.38
N MET A 344 10.24 -2.34 29.62
CA MET A 344 9.76 -1.68 30.83
C MET A 344 8.23 -1.58 30.88
N ASP A 345 7.68 -1.28 32.06
CA ASP A 345 6.26 -1.01 32.23
C ASP A 345 5.84 0.33 31.57
N THR A 346 4.57 0.41 31.17
CA THR A 346 4.02 1.57 30.44
C THR A 346 4.11 2.86 31.25
N ASN A 347 3.97 2.80 32.58
CA ASN A 347 4.09 3.97 33.45
C ASN A 347 5.53 4.53 33.47
N HIS A 348 6.54 3.65 33.49
CA HIS A 348 7.93 4.09 33.33
C HIS A 348 8.19 4.68 31.95
N LEU A 349 7.65 4.09 30.87
CA LEU A 349 7.81 4.62 29.53
C LEU A 349 7.23 6.03 29.39
N LEU A 350 6.04 6.27 29.94
CA LEU A 350 5.43 7.61 29.97
C LEU A 350 6.31 8.64 30.68
N ARG A 351 6.93 8.25 31.81
CA ARG A 351 7.87 9.12 32.53
C ARG A 351 9.14 9.40 31.71
N LEU A 352 9.65 8.41 30.98
CA LEU A 352 10.82 8.58 30.12
C LEU A 352 10.54 9.51 28.95
N VAL A 353 9.34 9.44 28.36
CA VAL A 353 8.94 10.36 27.28
C VAL A 353 8.74 11.78 27.81
N ALA A 354 8.23 11.93 29.03
CA ALA A 354 8.05 13.24 29.67
C ALA A 354 9.38 13.89 30.12
N ASP A 355 10.39 13.10 30.50
CA ASP A 355 11.68 13.59 30.99
C ASP A 355 12.87 13.09 30.13
N PRO A 356 13.40 13.95 29.25
CA PRO A 356 14.50 13.58 28.36
C PRO A 356 15.83 13.33 29.11
N THR A 357 15.99 13.84 30.33
CA THR A 357 17.20 13.59 31.13
C THR A 357 17.20 12.17 31.67
N LEU A 358 16.07 11.71 32.20
CA LEU A 358 15.86 10.33 32.65
C LEU A 358 15.97 9.35 31.48
N LEU A 359 15.48 9.71 30.30
CA LEU A 359 15.62 8.90 29.09
C LEU A 359 17.09 8.66 28.74
N LYS A 360 17.93 9.71 28.76
CA LYS A 360 19.37 9.57 28.47
C LYS A 360 20.08 8.63 29.45
N GLU A 361 19.74 8.70 30.73
CA GLU A 361 20.30 7.81 31.75
C GLU A 361 19.95 6.34 31.47
N LYS A 362 18.67 6.05 31.18
CA LYS A 362 18.23 4.68 30.85
C LYS A 362 18.85 4.17 29.55
N VAL A 363 19.01 5.03 28.56
CA VAL A 363 19.69 4.67 27.30
C VAL A 363 21.16 4.33 27.53
N GLN A 364 21.86 5.06 28.40
CA GLN A 364 23.24 4.72 28.76
C GLN A 364 23.36 3.33 29.41
N LEU A 365 22.43 2.97 30.29
CA LEU A 365 22.39 1.62 30.88
C LEU A 365 22.12 0.55 29.81
N ALA A 366 21.21 0.82 28.86
CA ALA A 366 20.94 -0.09 27.76
C ALA A 366 22.16 -0.27 26.84
N LEU A 367 22.93 0.81 26.58
CA LEU A 367 24.18 0.75 25.81
C LEU A 367 25.23 -0.14 26.50
N GLN A 368 25.43 0.04 27.80
CA GLN A 368 26.35 -0.79 28.59
C GLN A 368 25.96 -2.28 28.52
N ALA A 369 24.66 -2.58 28.57
CA ALA A 369 24.16 -3.94 28.44
C ALA A 369 24.38 -4.51 27.02
N ILE A 370 24.23 -3.70 25.96
CA ILE A 370 24.54 -4.13 24.59
C ILE A 370 26.03 -4.45 24.45
N ASP A 371 26.90 -3.57 24.96
CA ASP A 371 28.36 -3.76 24.89
C ASP A 371 28.81 -5.01 25.66
N ALA A 372 28.22 -5.27 26.84
CA ALA A 372 28.52 -6.45 27.64
C ALA A 372 28.13 -7.79 26.97
N HIS A 373 27.16 -7.77 26.07
CA HIS A 373 26.70 -8.97 25.34
C HIS A 373 27.45 -9.22 24.02
N HIS A 374 28.32 -8.31 23.58
CA HIS A 374 29.14 -8.44 22.38
C HIS A 374 30.60 -8.82 22.66
N VAL A 375 30.96 -9.00 23.93
CA VAL A 375 32.24 -9.58 24.39
C VAL A 375 32.04 -11.06 24.65
#